data_AF-A0A9D4ZY79-F1
#
_entry.id   AF-A0A9D4ZY79-F1
#
_cell.length_a   1.000
_cell.length_b   1.000
_cell.length_c   1.000
_cell.angle_alpha   90.00
_cell.angle_beta   90.00
_cell.angle_gamma   90.00
#
_symmetry.space_group_name_H-M   'P 1'
#
loop_
_entity.id
_entity.type
_entity.pdbx_description
1 polymer ?
#
loop_
_entity_poly.entity_id
_entity_poly.type
_entity_poly.pdbx_seq_one_letter_code
_entity_poly.pdbx_strand_id
1 'polypeptide(L)'
;MDAFRKQASKLRDQVAKQQQAVIKQFSGSGYESSDVVVIDEVELQRHQHMEKLYRATRAGRDFQKEIVKAAETFTAIAYKHIETGTKLSEECCRYGAENNSDNILAKAASVYGDARKHVEKEHEELNRLLSSQVLDPLRQMIIGPPLEDARHLAQRYSRMRQEAETQVSHCLE
;
A
#
# COMPACT_ATOMS: atom_id res chain seq x y z
N MET A 1 4.45 -13.65 58.50
CA MET A 1 5.14 -13.37 57.23
C MET A 1 5.54 -14.65 56.49
N ASP A 2 6.02 -15.70 57.16
CA ASP A 2 6.48 -16.93 56.48
C ASP A 2 5.37 -17.81 55.88
N ALA A 3 4.17 -17.79 56.45
CA ALA A 3 3.02 -18.53 55.89
C ALA A 3 2.61 -18.01 54.50
N PHE A 4 2.59 -16.69 54.33
CA PHE A 4 2.35 -16.04 53.03
C PHE A 4 3.46 -16.36 52.02
N ARG A 5 4.72 -16.36 52.46
CA ARG A 5 5.86 -16.72 51.61
C ARG A 5 5.82 -18.20 51.17
N LYS A 6 5.35 -19.10 52.04
CA LYS A 6 5.10 -20.52 51.72
C LYS A 6 3.92 -20.71 50.76
N GLN A 7 2.88 -19.90 50.87
CA GLN A 7 1.74 -19.93 49.94
C GLN A 7 2.13 -19.42 48.56
N ALA A 8 2.91 -18.33 48.50
CA ALA A 8 3.41 -17.77 47.24
C ALA A 8 4.35 -18.73 46.50
N SER A 9 5.23 -19.45 47.22
CA SER A 9 6.08 -20.48 46.63
C SER A 9 5.26 -21.66 46.09
N LYS A 10 4.26 -22.14 46.83
CA LYS A 10 3.33 -23.18 46.33
C LYS A 10 2.58 -22.75 45.08
N LEU A 11 2.13 -21.49 45.02
CA LEU A 11 1.46 -20.95 43.84
C LEU A 11 2.42 -20.88 42.65
N ARG A 12 3.66 -20.41 42.86
CA ARG A 12 4.70 -20.39 41.83
C ARG A 12 4.99 -21.80 41.30
N ASP A 13 5.09 -22.80 42.18
CA ASP A 13 5.32 -24.19 41.79
C ASP A 13 4.13 -24.78 41.02
N GLN A 14 2.90 -24.43 41.40
CA GLN A 14 1.70 -24.82 40.66
C GLN A 14 1.66 -24.17 39.27
N VAL A 15 1.95 -22.87 39.18
CA VAL A 15 2.01 -22.15 37.90
C VAL A 15 3.11 -22.73 37.00
N ALA A 16 4.29 -23.02 37.53
CA ALA A 16 5.38 -23.63 36.78
C ALA A 16 5.00 -25.03 36.26
N LYS A 17 4.36 -25.86 37.09
CA LYS A 17 3.86 -27.18 36.66
C LYS A 17 2.76 -27.06 35.59
N GLN A 18 1.89 -26.07 35.73
CA GLN A 18 0.80 -25.84 34.78
C GLN A 18 1.34 -25.33 33.44
N GLN A 19 2.30 -24.40 33.46
CA GLN A 19 3.05 -23.96 32.28
C GLN A 19 3.78 -25.13 31.62
N GLN A 20 4.44 -25.98 32.39
CA GLN A 20 5.13 -27.15 31.86
C GLN A 20 4.17 -28.20 31.29
N ALA A 21 2.98 -28.37 31.88
CA ALA A 21 1.93 -29.24 31.34
C ALA A 21 1.34 -28.68 30.04
N VAL A 22 1.14 -27.37 29.95
CA VAL A 22 0.68 -26.68 28.75
C VAL A 22 1.71 -26.80 27.63
N ILE A 23 2.99 -26.56 27.93
CA ILE A 23 4.10 -26.78 26.98
C ILE A 23 4.13 -28.25 26.54
N LYS A 24 3.97 -29.20 27.46
CA LYS A 24 3.88 -30.63 27.12
C LYS A 24 2.68 -30.99 26.25
N GLN A 25 1.54 -30.32 26.39
CA GLN A 25 0.39 -30.51 25.51
C GLN A 25 0.65 -29.95 24.11
N PHE A 26 1.33 -28.82 24.01
CA PHE A 26 1.76 -28.26 22.72
C PHE A 26 2.87 -29.07 22.06
N SER A 27 3.77 -29.69 22.85
CA SER A 27 4.82 -30.56 22.33
C SER A 27 4.40 -32.02 22.17
N GLY A 28 3.24 -32.41 22.70
CA GLY A 28 2.78 -33.80 22.80
C GLY A 28 1.73 -34.20 21.76
N SER A 29 1.23 -33.27 20.93
CA SER A 29 0.21 -33.60 19.93
C SER A 29 0.77 -34.13 18.59
N GLY A 30 2.03 -34.55 18.56
CA GLY A 30 2.60 -35.23 17.40
C GLY A 30 4.07 -35.57 17.61
N TYR A 31 4.39 -36.87 17.51
CA TYR A 31 5.72 -37.47 17.52
C TYR A 31 6.39 -37.70 18.88
N GLU A 32 6.29 -38.96 19.33
CA GLU A 32 7.23 -39.57 20.26
C GLU A 32 8.66 -39.48 19.71
N SER A 33 9.60 -39.11 20.59
CA SER A 33 11.02 -39.40 20.47
C SER A 33 11.74 -38.88 19.22
N SER A 34 12.12 -37.60 19.24
CA SER A 34 13.42 -37.20 18.68
C SER A 34 13.95 -35.98 19.40
N ASP A 35 15.20 -36.08 19.85
CA ASP A 35 16.06 -35.02 20.41
C ASP A 35 16.48 -33.99 19.34
N VAL A 36 15.60 -33.79 18.36
CA VAL A 36 15.73 -32.82 17.28
C VAL A 36 14.72 -31.74 17.59
N VAL A 37 15.25 -30.52 17.67
CA VAL A 37 14.53 -29.26 17.62
C VAL A 37 13.67 -29.24 16.36
N VAL A 38 12.53 -29.93 16.37
CA VAL A 38 11.42 -29.68 15.46
C VAL A 38 10.71 -28.47 16.04
N ILE A 39 11.41 -27.34 16.07
CA ILE A 39 10.78 -26.06 15.75
C ILE A 39 10.36 -26.23 14.29
N ASP A 40 9.20 -26.87 14.20
CA ASP A 40 8.36 -27.31 13.10
C ASP A 40 8.77 -26.71 11.74
N GLU A 41 9.31 -27.55 10.85
CA GLU A 41 9.66 -27.16 9.46
C GLU A 41 8.48 -26.44 8.77
N VAL A 42 7.24 -26.80 9.15
CA VAL A 42 6.00 -26.15 8.73
C VAL A 42 5.87 -24.73 9.28
N GLU A 43 6.24 -24.48 10.55
CA GLU A 43 6.29 -23.14 11.15
C GLU A 43 7.35 -22.27 10.46
N LEU A 44 8.55 -22.81 10.22
CA LEU A 44 9.61 -22.11 9.50
C LEU A 44 9.15 -21.73 8.09
N GLN A 45 8.52 -22.67 7.37
CA GLN A 45 7.94 -22.41 6.06
C GLN A 45 6.83 -21.34 6.14
N ARG A 46 5.95 -21.38 7.14
CA ARG A 46 4.91 -20.35 7.33
C ARG A 46 5.51 -18.98 7.57
N HIS A 47 6.54 -18.89 8.40
CA HIS A 47 7.25 -17.64 8.64
C HIS A 47 7.85 -17.08 7.35
N GLN A 48 8.53 -17.91 6.55
CA GLN A 48 9.09 -17.49 5.27
C GLN A 48 7.99 -17.00 4.30
N HIS A 49 6.83 -17.65 4.26
CA HIS A 49 5.70 -17.20 3.44
C HIS A 49 5.15 -15.85 3.92
N MET A 50 5.01 -15.66 5.24
CA MET A 50 4.57 -14.39 5.80
C MET A 50 5.57 -13.26 5.55
N GLU A 51 6.86 -13.55 5.61
CA GLU A 51 7.91 -12.58 5.33
C GLU A 51 7.91 -12.17 3.85
N LYS A 52 7.79 -13.15 2.94
CA LYS A 52 7.62 -12.90 1.50
C LYS A 52 6.38 -12.07 1.21
N LEU A 53 5.24 -12.41 1.83
CA LEU A 53 3.99 -11.66 1.69
C LEU A 53 4.15 -10.22 2.16
N TYR A 54 4.76 -10.00 3.32
CA TYR A 54 5.01 -8.65 3.84
C TYR A 54 5.91 -7.84 2.91
N ARG A 55 7.03 -8.40 2.47
CA ARG A 55 7.97 -7.74 1.55
C ARG A 55 7.29 -7.40 0.22
N ALA A 56 6.56 -8.34 -0.36
CA ALA A 56 5.87 -8.16 -1.64
C ALA A 56 4.74 -7.11 -1.55
N THR A 57 3.91 -7.16 -0.51
CA THR A 57 2.82 -6.18 -0.32
C THR A 57 3.35 -4.78 -0.01
N ARG A 58 4.46 -4.68 0.73
CA ARG A 58 5.17 -3.41 0.97
C ARG A 58 5.72 -2.84 -0.34
N ALA A 59 6.47 -3.64 -1.10
CA ALA A 59 7.05 -3.21 -2.38
C ALA A 59 5.96 -2.81 -3.39
N GLY A 60 4.88 -3.58 -3.48
CA GLY A 60 3.73 -3.27 -4.34
C GLY A 60 3.09 -1.93 -3.99
N ARG A 61 2.86 -1.65 -2.70
CA ARG A 61 2.33 -0.35 -2.25
C ARG A 61 3.27 0.80 -2.59
N ASP A 62 4.57 0.63 -2.35
CA ASP A 62 5.55 1.68 -2.61
C ASP A 62 5.64 1.97 -4.12
N PHE A 63 5.58 0.94 -4.97
CA PHE A 63 5.46 1.09 -6.42
C PHE A 63 4.16 1.79 -6.86
N GLN A 64 3.01 1.43 -6.28
CA GLN A 64 1.73 2.09 -6.55
C GLN A 64 1.79 3.59 -6.22
N LYS A 65 2.46 3.97 -5.12
CA LYS A 65 2.67 5.38 -4.75
C LYS A 65 3.47 6.14 -5.80
N GLU A 66 4.53 5.53 -6.33
CA GLU A 66 5.33 6.16 -7.39
C GLU A 66 4.51 6.35 -8.68
N ILE A 67 3.69 5.37 -9.06
CA ILE A 67 2.77 5.50 -10.21
C ILE A 67 1.80 6.66 -9.97
N VAL A 68 1.15 6.73 -8.80
CA VAL A 68 0.20 7.80 -8.49
C VAL A 68 0.89 9.16 -8.57
N LYS A 69 2.07 9.32 -7.97
CA LYS A 69 2.83 10.58 -8.01
C LYS A 69 3.20 11.00 -9.44
N ALA A 70 3.64 10.05 -10.27
CA ALA A 70 3.96 10.31 -11.66
C ALA A 70 2.71 10.77 -12.44
N ALA A 71 1.58 10.08 -12.22
CA ALA A 71 0.34 10.37 -12.91
C ALA A 71 -0.31 11.69 -12.43
N GLU A 72 -0.18 12.05 -11.14
CA GLU A 72 -0.55 13.36 -10.61
C GLU A 72 0.26 14.49 -11.27
N THR A 73 1.56 14.28 -11.44
CA THR A 73 2.43 15.23 -12.15
C THR A 73 2.00 15.38 -13.61
N PHE A 74 1.68 14.27 -14.26
CA PHE A 74 1.21 14.25 -15.65
C PHE A 74 -0.11 15.03 -15.81
N THR A 75 -1.11 14.77 -14.97
CA THR A 75 -2.39 15.49 -14.96
C THR A 75 -2.21 16.98 -14.70
N ALA A 76 -1.30 17.37 -13.79
CA ALA A 76 -1.00 18.78 -13.53
C ALA A 76 -0.36 19.48 -14.74
N ILE A 77 0.54 18.80 -15.46
CA ILE A 77 1.13 19.31 -16.70
C ILE A 77 0.06 19.43 -17.80
N ALA A 78 -0.82 18.44 -17.93
CA ALA A 78 -1.91 18.45 -18.90
C ALA A 78 -2.84 19.66 -18.70
N TYR A 79 -3.20 20.01 -17.46
CA TYR A 79 -3.99 21.22 -17.18
C TYR A 79 -3.30 22.50 -17.65
N LYS A 80 -2.00 22.66 -17.41
CA LYS A 80 -1.24 23.82 -17.90
C LYS A 80 -1.17 23.88 -19.43
N HIS A 81 -1.07 22.72 -20.08
CA HIS A 81 -1.09 22.64 -21.54
C HIS A 81 -2.45 23.07 -22.09
N ILE A 82 -3.55 22.58 -21.49
CA ILE A 82 -4.93 22.96 -21.86
C ILE A 82 -5.14 24.47 -21.68
N GLU A 83 -4.71 25.04 -20.57
CA GLU A 83 -4.79 26.48 -20.29
C GLU A 83 -4.06 27.29 -21.37
N THR A 84 -2.82 26.90 -21.69
CA THR A 84 -2.01 27.57 -22.71
C THR A 84 -2.63 27.46 -24.10
N GLY A 85 -3.14 26.27 -24.46
CA GLY A 85 -3.78 26.03 -25.74
C GLY A 85 -5.12 26.76 -25.89
N THR A 86 -5.89 26.88 -24.80
CA THR A 86 -7.14 27.64 -24.75
C THR A 86 -6.86 29.11 -24.97
N LYS A 87 -5.86 29.67 -24.27
CA LYS A 87 -5.44 31.04 -24.48
C LYS A 87 -4.98 31.29 -25.91
N LEU A 88 -4.18 30.39 -26.50
CA LEU A 88 -3.76 30.51 -27.90
C LEU A 88 -4.96 30.51 -28.85
N SER A 89 -5.93 29.62 -28.63
CA SER A 89 -7.18 29.57 -29.39
C SER A 89 -7.91 30.92 -29.35
N GLU A 90 -8.06 31.50 -28.15
CA GLU A 90 -8.72 32.80 -27.95
C GLU A 90 -7.99 33.94 -28.67
N GLU A 91 -6.66 34.00 -28.57
CA GLU A 91 -5.83 35.01 -29.27
C GLU A 91 -5.97 34.88 -30.79
N CYS A 92 -5.96 33.66 -31.34
CA CYS A 92 -6.14 33.42 -32.76
C CYS A 92 -7.54 33.83 -33.26
N CYS A 93 -8.60 33.47 -32.51
CA CYS A 93 -9.95 33.90 -32.82
C CYS A 93 -10.10 35.43 -32.78
N ARG A 94 -9.51 36.08 -31.76
CA ARG A 94 -9.53 37.55 -31.61
C ARG A 94 -8.81 38.24 -32.77
N TYR A 95 -7.61 37.79 -33.11
CA TYR A 95 -6.85 38.31 -34.25
C TYR A 95 -7.67 38.23 -35.54
N GLY A 96 -8.31 37.08 -35.80
CA GLY A 96 -9.13 36.91 -36.99
C GLY A 96 -10.36 37.83 -37.02
N ALA A 97 -11.01 38.06 -35.87
CA ALA A 97 -12.15 38.97 -35.74
C ALA A 97 -11.77 40.44 -35.96
N GLU A 98 -10.62 40.87 -35.43
CA GLU A 98 -10.14 42.25 -35.53
C GLU A 98 -9.58 42.61 -36.92
N ASN A 99 -9.18 41.62 -37.74
CA ASN A 99 -8.49 41.81 -39.02
C ASN A 99 -9.30 41.31 -40.24
N ASN A 100 -10.63 41.33 -40.16
CA ASN A 100 -11.55 40.71 -41.14
C ASN A 100 -11.62 41.42 -42.52
N SER A 101 -10.67 42.29 -42.86
CA SER A 101 -10.57 42.97 -44.16
C SER A 101 -9.98 42.07 -45.24
N ASP A 102 -10.68 40.98 -45.56
CA ASP A 102 -10.35 39.99 -46.59
C ASP A 102 -8.88 39.49 -46.55
N ASN A 103 -8.33 39.43 -45.34
CA ASN A 103 -6.96 38.98 -45.09
C ASN A 103 -6.95 37.45 -44.91
N ILE A 104 -6.22 36.75 -45.79
CA ILE A 104 -6.05 35.29 -45.74
C ILE A 104 -5.53 34.83 -44.37
N LEU A 105 -4.64 35.61 -43.75
CA LEU A 105 -4.09 35.31 -42.44
C LEU A 105 -5.15 35.40 -41.33
N ALA A 106 -6.06 36.38 -41.41
CA ALA A 106 -7.16 36.53 -40.44
C ALA A 106 -8.11 35.33 -40.50
N LYS A 107 -8.49 34.91 -41.72
CA LYS A 107 -9.32 33.70 -41.92
C LYS A 107 -8.62 32.44 -41.40
N ALA A 108 -7.33 32.27 -41.70
CA ALA A 108 -6.56 31.13 -41.23
C ALA A 108 -6.45 31.10 -39.70
N ALA A 109 -6.21 32.25 -39.07
CA ALA A 109 -6.14 32.37 -37.61
C ALA A 109 -7.48 32.02 -36.94
N SER A 110 -8.61 32.50 -37.45
CA SER A 110 -9.94 32.12 -36.93
C SER A 110 -10.18 30.62 -37.02
N VAL A 111 -9.93 30.01 -38.18
CA VAL A 111 -10.12 28.55 -38.38
C VAL A 111 -9.21 27.75 -37.46
N TYR A 112 -7.94 28.16 -37.31
CA TYR A 112 -7.02 27.51 -36.38
C TYR A 112 -7.50 27.65 -34.94
N GLY A 113 -7.91 28.85 -34.53
CA GLY A 113 -8.44 29.12 -33.19
C GLY A 113 -9.64 28.24 -32.86
N ASP A 114 -10.61 28.15 -33.76
CA ASP A 114 -11.78 27.29 -33.61
C ASP A 114 -11.41 25.80 -33.53
N ALA A 115 -10.56 25.31 -34.43
CA ALA A 115 -10.09 23.92 -34.40
C ALA A 115 -9.34 23.61 -33.10
N ARG A 116 -8.47 24.52 -32.64
CA ARG A 116 -7.70 24.38 -31.41
C ARG A 116 -8.61 24.34 -30.18
N LYS A 117 -9.67 25.15 -30.14
CA LYS A 117 -10.68 25.12 -29.07
C LYS A 117 -11.28 23.73 -28.89
N HIS A 118 -11.61 23.05 -29.99
CA HIS A 118 -12.17 21.70 -29.95
C HIS A 118 -11.13 20.70 -29.44
N VAL A 119 -9.87 20.80 -29.89
CA VAL A 119 -8.78 19.96 -29.42
C VAL A 119 -8.55 20.10 -27.91
N GLU A 120 -8.56 21.33 -27.37
CA GLU A 120 -8.39 21.52 -25.92
C GLU A 120 -9.55 20.96 -25.10
N LYS A 121 -10.77 20.97 -25.65
CA LYS A 121 -11.93 20.33 -25.00
C LYS A 121 -11.77 18.80 -24.92
N GLU A 122 -11.28 18.17 -25.98
CA GLU A 122 -10.98 16.73 -25.97
C GLU A 122 -9.86 16.38 -24.97
N HIS A 123 -8.82 17.24 -24.88
CA HIS A 123 -7.77 17.07 -23.88
C HIS A 123 -8.29 17.24 -22.45
N GLU A 124 -9.20 18.19 -22.21
CA GLU A 124 -9.85 18.37 -20.92
C GLU A 124 -10.66 17.13 -20.52
N GLU A 125 -11.44 16.58 -21.45
CA GLU A 125 -12.19 15.36 -21.20
C GLU A 125 -11.27 14.16 -20.93
N LEU A 126 -10.23 13.98 -21.74
CA LEU A 126 -9.22 12.94 -21.50
C LEU A 126 -8.60 13.07 -20.11
N ASN A 127 -8.19 14.28 -19.71
CA ASN A 127 -7.55 14.51 -18.42
C ASN A 127 -8.51 14.24 -17.25
N ARG A 128 -9.79 14.57 -17.41
CA ARG A 128 -10.87 14.25 -16.46
C ARG A 128 -11.10 12.75 -16.33
N LEU A 129 -11.10 12.02 -17.45
CA LEU A 129 -11.28 10.56 -17.47
C LEU A 129 -10.05 9.86 -16.86
N LEU A 130 -8.84 10.30 -17.17
CA LEU A 130 -7.61 9.78 -16.56
C LEU A 130 -7.63 9.96 -15.03
N SER A 131 -8.06 11.14 -14.57
CA SER A 131 -8.18 11.42 -13.15
C SER A 131 -9.15 10.47 -12.44
N SER A 132 -10.37 10.34 -12.98
CA SER A 132 -11.45 9.59 -12.33
C SER A 132 -11.37 8.08 -12.53
N GLN A 133 -10.96 7.60 -13.70
CA GLN A 133 -10.94 6.16 -14.03
C GLN A 133 -9.61 5.48 -13.72
N VAL A 134 -8.52 6.22 -13.55
CA VAL A 134 -7.19 5.65 -13.31
C VAL A 134 -6.62 6.14 -11.98
N LEU A 135 -6.49 7.46 -11.80
CA LEU A 135 -5.83 8.03 -10.62
C LEU A 135 -6.57 7.70 -9.32
N ASP A 136 -7.88 7.94 -9.29
CA ASP A 136 -8.66 7.73 -8.08
C ASP A 136 -8.69 6.25 -7.65
N PRO A 137 -8.94 5.27 -8.54
CA PRO A 137 -8.80 3.85 -8.20
C PRO A 137 -7.41 3.47 -7.69
N LEU A 138 -6.33 3.99 -8.29
CA LEU A 138 -4.97 3.73 -7.84
C LEU A 138 -4.71 4.30 -6.43
N ARG A 139 -5.20 5.51 -6.13
CA ARG A 139 -5.14 6.10 -4.79
C ARG A 139 -5.87 5.25 -3.77
N GLN A 140 -7.07 4.78 -4.10
CA GLN A 140 -7.85 3.89 -3.23
C GLN A 140 -7.12 2.56 -3.00
N MET A 141 -6.47 2.00 -4.02
CA MET A 141 -5.74 0.73 -3.91
C MET A 141 -4.55 0.81 -2.93
N ILE A 142 -3.85 1.95 -2.85
CA ILE A 142 -2.74 2.15 -1.90
C ILE A 142 -3.21 1.98 -0.44
N ILE A 143 -4.45 2.40 -0.15
CA ILE A 143 -5.12 2.37 1.15
C ILE A 143 -6.09 1.16 1.23
N GLY A 144 -6.03 0.25 0.25
CA GLY A 144 -7.01 -0.81 0.11
C GLY A 144 -6.97 -1.81 1.27
N PRO A 145 -8.13 -2.20 1.85
CA PRO A 145 -8.22 -3.15 2.96
C PRO A 145 -7.42 -4.45 2.76
N PRO A 146 -7.42 -5.10 1.57
CA PRO A 146 -6.71 -6.37 1.40
C PRO A 146 -5.19 -6.27 1.59
N LEU A 147 -4.57 -5.17 1.14
CA LEU A 147 -3.13 -4.96 1.30
C LEU A 147 -2.79 -4.55 2.73
N GLU A 148 -3.67 -3.81 3.39
CA GLU A 148 -3.52 -3.41 4.78
C GLU A 148 -3.69 -4.61 5.73
N ASP A 149 -4.72 -5.43 5.51
CA ASP A 149 -4.98 -6.67 6.25
C ASP A 149 -3.83 -7.67 6.12
N ALA A 150 -3.27 -7.85 4.92
CA ALA A 150 -2.11 -8.72 4.71
C ALA A 150 -0.87 -8.23 5.48
N ARG A 151 -0.64 -6.92 5.52
CA ARG A 151 0.46 -6.31 6.28
C ARG A 151 0.24 -6.44 7.78
N HIS A 152 -0.99 -6.21 8.26
CA HIS A 152 -1.36 -6.39 9.66
C HIS A 152 -1.20 -7.83 10.11
N LEU A 153 -1.64 -8.80 9.29
CA LEU A 153 -1.46 -10.23 9.56
C LEU A 153 0.03 -10.58 9.71
N ALA A 154 0.88 -10.12 8.79
CA ALA A 154 2.32 -10.34 8.85
C ALA A 154 2.96 -9.73 10.10
N GLN A 155 2.59 -8.52 10.46
CA GLN A 155 3.09 -7.85 11.66
C GLN A 155 2.65 -8.57 12.94
N ARG A 156 1.40 -9.00 13.03
CA ARG A 156 0.87 -9.74 14.19
C ARG A 156 1.57 -11.09 14.33
N TYR A 157 1.77 -11.82 13.24
CA TYR A 157 2.50 -13.08 13.24
C TYR A 157 3.94 -12.87 13.72
N SER A 158 4.65 -11.88 13.17
CA SER A 158 6.03 -11.57 13.56
C SER A 158 6.15 -11.25 15.05
N ARG A 159 5.20 -10.48 15.61
CA ARG A 159 5.19 -10.14 17.03
C ARG A 159 4.96 -11.36 17.91
N MET A 160 3.95 -12.17 17.60
CA MET A 160 3.64 -13.38 18.35
C MET A 160 4.82 -14.36 18.38
N ARG A 161 5.51 -14.51 17.25
CA ARG A 161 6.72 -15.33 17.16
C ARG A 161 7.85 -14.79 18.04
N GLN A 162 8.11 -13.48 17.98
CA GLN A 162 9.13 -12.84 18.81
C GLN A 162 8.83 -13.01 20.31
N GLU A 163 7.56 -12.87 20.70
CA GLU A 163 7.10 -13.12 22.08
C GLU A 163 7.35 -14.59 22.50
N ALA A 164 7.07 -15.55 21.62
CA ALA A 164 7.33 -16.97 21.86
C ALA A 164 8.84 -17.28 21.99
N GLU A 165 9.68 -16.74 21.11
CA GLU A 165 11.15 -16.88 21.16
C GLU A 165 11.73 -16.30 22.46
N THR A 166 11.19 -15.17 22.92
CA THR A 166 11.58 -14.52 24.17
C THR A 166 11.18 -15.37 25.38
N GLN A 167 9.97 -15.94 25.36
CA GLN A 167 9.46 -16.82 26.42
C GLN A 167 10.29 -18.11 26.54
N VAL A 168 10.68 -18.72 25.42
CA VAL A 168 11.56 -19.90 25.40
C VAL A 168 12.93 -19.56 25.97
N SER A 169 13.50 -18.42 25.58
CA SER A 169 14.79 -17.96 26.11
C SER A 169 14.77 -17.77 27.63
N HIS A 170 13.69 -17.19 28.17
CA HIS A 170 13.49 -17.04 29.62
C HIS A 170 13.24 -18.33 30.39
N CYS A 171 12.80 -19.41 29.73
CA CYS A 171 12.59 -20.72 30.37
C CYS A 171 13.83 -21.61 30.35
N LEU A 172 14.85 -21.26 29.56
CA LEU A 172 16.12 -21.98 29.43
C LEU A 172 17.23 -21.38 30.32
N GLU A 173 16.99 -20.23 30.95
CA GLU A 173 17.81 -19.61 32.02
C GLU A 173 17.32 -20.02 33.43
#